data_AF-A0A5K1ES10-F1
#
_entry.id   AF-A0A5K1ES10-F1
#
_cell.length_a   1.000
_cell.length_b   1.000
_cell.length_c   1.000
_cell.angle_alpha   90.00
_cell.angle_beta   90.00
_cell.angle_gamma   90.00
#
_symmetry.space_group_name_H-M   'P 1'
#
loop_
_entity.id
_entity.type
_entity.pdbx_description
1 polymer ?
#
loop_
_entity_poly.entity_id
_entity_poly.type
_entity_poly.pdbx_seq_one_letter_code
_entity_poly.pdbx_strand_id
1 'polypeptide(L)'
;MQCLTGGVLILRNKFFILLYRGKDFIPHAVSNSLNEREAELENLCVQEENARRVSNNLFAMTAAAMRSSSKTGTFSEFQDIRGQYGLVSDETSEYKLEVEVAKVQLEKELRKQERKLKI
;
A
#
# COMPACT_ATOMS: atom_id res chain seq x y z
N MET A 1 -11.03 -17.76 18.87
CA MET A 1 -11.02 -16.28 18.98
C MET A 1 -9.66 -15.78 18.50
N GLN A 2 -9.46 -15.82 17.19
CA GLN A 2 -8.25 -15.34 16.52
C GLN A 2 -8.57 -13.96 15.90
N CYS A 3 -7.71 -12.97 16.14
CA CYS A 3 -7.45 -11.84 15.23
C CYS A 3 -8.43 -10.63 15.11
N LEU A 4 -9.16 -10.18 16.14
CA LEU A 4 -9.95 -8.93 16.02
C LEU A 4 -9.09 -7.65 15.89
N THR A 5 -7.91 -7.62 16.51
CA THR A 5 -7.06 -6.41 16.60
C THR A 5 -5.66 -6.60 16.04
N GLY A 6 -5.35 -7.75 15.43
CA GLY A 6 -4.04 -8.05 14.85
C GLY A 6 -2.81 -7.81 15.76
N GLY A 7 -3.00 -7.71 17.08
CA GLY A 7 -1.94 -7.48 18.06
C GLY A 7 -1.84 -8.61 19.07
N VAL A 8 -0.68 -8.74 19.73
CA VAL A 8 -0.41 -9.74 20.76
C VAL A 8 -0.94 -9.23 22.10
N LEU A 9 -1.82 -10.01 22.74
CA LEU A 9 -2.30 -9.71 24.09
C LEU A 9 -1.17 -9.91 25.09
N ILE A 10 -0.78 -8.85 25.80
CA ILE A 10 0.20 -8.94 26.89
C ILE A 10 -0.52 -9.17 28.22
N LEU A 11 -1.58 -8.39 28.47
CA LEU A 11 -2.28 -8.41 29.75
C LEU A 11 -3.76 -8.10 29.58
N ARG A 12 -4.59 -8.83 30.32
CA ARG A 12 -6.03 -8.59 30.41
C ARG A 12 -6.47 -8.58 31.88
N ASN A 13 -7.08 -7.49 32.31
CA ASN A 13 -7.73 -7.35 33.61
C ASN A 13 -9.20 -6.89 33.40
N LYS A 14 -10.00 -6.83 34.46
CA LYS A 14 -11.36 -6.28 34.48
C LYS A 14 -11.44 -4.84 33.97
N PHE A 15 -10.38 -4.05 34.18
CA PHE A 15 -10.39 -2.61 33.90
C PHE A 15 -9.68 -2.20 32.61
N PHE A 16 -8.73 -3.00 32.12
CA PHE A 16 -7.94 -2.66 30.94
C PHE A 16 -7.42 -3.89 30.20
N ILE A 17 -7.09 -3.67 28.93
CA ILE A 17 -6.48 -4.65 28.04
C ILE A 17 -5.23 -3.99 27.45
N LEU A 18 -4.08 -4.65 27.60
CA LEU A 18 -2.80 -4.20 27.06
C LEU A 18 -2.44 -5.10 25.87
N LEU A 19 -2.33 -4.49 24.69
CA LEU A 19 -1.94 -5.17 23.47
C LEU A 19 -0.65 -4.57 22.94
N TYR A 20 0.27 -5.44 22.51
CA TYR A 20 1.38 -5.05 21.67
C TYR A 20 0.97 -5.23 20.21
N ARG A 21 0.87 -4.10 19.49
CA ARG A 21 1.01 -4.10 18.04
C ARG A 21 2.40 -3.58 17.73
N GLY A 22 3.09 -4.23 16.79
CA GLY A 22 4.40 -3.80 16.34
C GLY A 22 4.38 -2.43 15.68
N LYS A 23 5.44 -2.12 14.92
CA LYS A 23 5.61 -0.84 14.25
C LYS A 23 4.52 -0.51 13.21
N ASP A 24 3.73 -1.50 12.81
CA ASP A 24 2.65 -1.37 11.83
C ASP A 24 1.41 -0.64 12.37
N PHE A 25 1.38 -0.30 13.68
CA PHE A 25 0.31 0.53 14.23
C PHE A 25 0.63 2.01 14.08
N ILE A 26 -0.13 2.68 13.22
CA ILE A 26 -0.13 4.13 13.06
C ILE A 26 -1.40 4.68 13.71
N PRO A 27 -1.30 5.46 14.80
CA PRO A 27 -2.47 6.13 15.37
C PRO A 27 -3.11 7.06 14.33
N HIS A 28 -4.44 7.04 14.22
CA HIS A 28 -5.17 7.90 13.28
C HIS A 28 -4.80 9.39 13.42
N ALA A 29 -4.54 9.85 14.65
CA ALA A 29 -4.16 11.23 14.93
C ALA A 29 -2.87 11.69 14.21
N VAL A 30 -1.97 10.75 13.89
CA VAL A 30 -0.72 11.06 13.17
C VAL A 30 -0.75 10.58 11.71
N SER A 31 -1.82 9.90 11.28
CA SER A 31 -1.93 9.35 9.93
C SER A 31 -1.83 10.44 8.87
N ASN A 32 -2.53 11.56 9.06
CA ASN A 32 -2.52 12.67 8.10
C ASN A 32 -1.13 13.30 8.00
N SER A 33 -0.49 13.58 9.13
CA SER A 33 0.86 14.17 9.15
C SER A 33 1.91 13.24 8.55
N LEU A 34 1.74 11.92 8.66
CA LEU A 34 2.62 10.96 7.99
C LEU A 34 2.42 10.97 6.47
N ASN A 35 1.18 11.03 5.99
CA ASN A 35 0.89 11.13 4.56
C ASN A 35 1.45 12.43 3.96
N GLU A 36 1.28 13.56 4.67
CA GLU A 36 1.86 14.84 4.28
C GLU A 36 3.39 14.75 4.19
N ARG A 37 4.03 14.18 5.21
CA ARG A 37 5.48 13.99 5.25
C ARG A 37 5.99 13.07 4.15
N GLU A 38 5.26 12.00 3.84
CA GLU A 38 5.58 11.08 2.76
C GLU A 38 5.51 11.78 1.40
N ALA A 39 4.46 12.58 1.15
CA ALA A 39 4.34 13.38 -0.06
C ALA A 39 5.49 14.41 -0.21
N GLU A 40 5.90 15.06 0.87
CA GLU A 40 7.07 15.94 0.87
C GLU A 40 8.35 15.19 0.49
N LEU A 41 8.58 14.01 1.06
CA LEU A 41 9.74 13.18 0.76
C LEU A 41 9.74 12.72 -0.70
N GLU A 42 8.60 12.28 -1.23
CA GLU A 42 8.47 11.91 -2.63
C GLU A 42 8.83 13.08 -3.55
N ASN A 43 8.35 14.29 -3.25
CA ASN A 43 8.69 15.49 -4.02
C ASN A 43 10.20 15.78 -4.01
N LEU A 44 10.87 15.62 -2.86
CA LEU A 44 12.32 15.80 -2.77
C LEU A 44 13.07 14.76 -3.60
N CYS A 45 12.68 13.49 -3.54
CA CYS A 45 13.27 12.42 -4.36
C CYS A 45 13.09 12.69 -5.87
N VAL A 46 11.93 13.20 -6.29
CA VAL A 46 11.69 13.60 -7.68
C VAL A 46 12.63 14.73 -8.10
N GLN A 47 12.81 15.75 -7.27
CA GLN A 47 13.70 16.88 -7.56
C GLN A 47 15.16 16.44 -7.68
N GLU A 48 15.62 15.60 -6.75
CA GLU A 48 16.98 15.04 -6.77
C GLU A 48 17.22 14.19 -8.03
N GLU A 49 16.30 13.28 -8.36
CA GLU A 49 16.40 12.44 -9.55
C GLU A 49 16.40 13.27 -10.85
N ASN A 50 15.62 14.35 -10.90
CA ASN A 50 15.63 15.29 -12.03
C ASN A 50 16.97 15.99 -12.17
N ALA A 51 17.55 16.49 -11.07
CA ALA A 51 18.86 17.12 -11.05
C ALA A 51 19.96 16.14 -11.49
N ARG A 52 19.93 14.90 -10.97
CA ARG A 52 20.81 13.80 -11.38
C ARG A 52 20.68 13.53 -12.89
N ARG A 53 19.46 13.45 -13.43
CA ARG A 53 19.21 13.18 -14.85
C ARG A 53 19.74 14.31 -15.75
N VAL A 54 19.55 15.57 -15.36
CA VAL A 54 20.09 16.73 -16.10
C VAL A 54 21.62 16.70 -16.11
N SER A 55 22.25 16.44 -14.95
CA SER A 55 23.71 16.32 -14.84
C SER A 55 24.25 15.19 -15.72
N ASN A 56 23.62 14.00 -15.67
CA ASN A 56 24.00 12.87 -16.51
C ASN A 56 23.86 13.17 -18.00
N ASN A 57 22.80 13.88 -18.42
CA ASN A 57 22.63 14.27 -19.82
C ASN A 57 23.73 15.25 -20.27
N LEU A 58 24.05 16.25 -19.45
CA LEU A 58 25.12 17.21 -19.74
C LEU A 58 26.49 16.52 -19.83
N PHE A 59 26.75 15.56 -18.95
CA PHE A 59 27.95 14.72 -19.00
C PHE A 59 28.00 13.86 -20.27
N ALA A 60 26.88 13.27 -20.67
CA ALA A 60 26.79 12.48 -21.90
C ALA A 60 26.98 13.31 -23.18
N MET A 61 26.61 14.60 -23.18
CA MET A 61 26.85 15.51 -24.31
C MET A 61 28.32 15.94 -24.43
N THR A 62 29.05 15.98 -23.32
CA THR A 62 30.44 16.45 -23.27
C THR A 62 31.46 15.33 -23.42
N ALA A 63 31.13 14.11 -23.01
CA ALA A 63 31.93 12.92 -23.25
C ALA A 63 31.50 12.21 -24.53
N ALA A 64 32.39 12.08 -25.52
CA ALA A 64 32.14 11.31 -26.74
C ALA A 64 31.82 9.84 -26.41
N ALA A 65 30.53 9.55 -26.25
CA ALA A 65 29.86 8.26 -26.07
C ALA A 65 30.54 7.21 -25.17
N MET A 66 29.94 6.95 -24.00
CA MET A 66 29.54 5.63 -23.46
C MET A 66 29.71 5.56 -21.94
N ARG A 67 28.58 5.68 -21.23
CA ARG A 67 28.04 4.62 -20.37
C ARG A 67 26.52 4.79 -20.40
N SER A 68 25.76 3.75 -20.70
CA SER A 68 24.33 3.75 -20.35
C SER A 68 24.27 3.98 -18.85
N SER A 69 23.73 5.13 -18.40
CA SER A 69 23.64 5.37 -16.96
C SER A 69 22.82 4.24 -16.36
N SER A 70 23.40 3.48 -15.45
CA SER A 70 22.63 2.43 -14.77
C SER A 70 21.46 3.08 -14.06
N LYS A 71 20.28 2.46 -14.18
CA LYS A 71 19.09 2.82 -13.39
C LYS A 71 19.17 2.27 -11.97
N THR A 72 20.13 1.38 -11.68
CA THR A 72 20.25 0.75 -10.37
C THR A 72 20.54 1.75 -9.26
N GLY A 73 19.78 1.67 -8.18
CA GLY A 73 19.86 2.54 -7.01
C GLY A 73 19.21 3.92 -7.21
N THR A 74 18.43 4.12 -8.28
CA THR A 74 17.85 5.43 -8.59
C THR A 74 16.36 5.48 -8.26
N PHE A 75 15.85 6.69 -8.04
CA PHE A 75 14.43 6.85 -7.72
C PHE A 75 13.52 6.37 -8.86
N SER A 76 13.99 6.44 -10.12
CA SER A 76 13.30 5.83 -11.26
C SER A 76 13.20 4.30 -11.16
N GLU A 77 14.26 3.59 -10.75
CA GLU A 77 14.18 2.14 -10.53
C GLU A 77 13.23 1.80 -9.38
N PHE A 78 13.26 2.57 -8.29
CA PHE A 78 12.32 2.38 -7.19
C PHE A 78 10.86 2.51 -7.64
N GLN A 79 10.54 3.52 -8.46
CA GLN A 79 9.21 3.68 -9.04
C GLN A 79 8.84 2.54 -9.98
N ASP A 80 9.76 2.08 -10.83
CA ASP A 80 9.54 0.95 -11.73
C ASP A 80 9.23 -0.34 -10.94
N ILE A 81 9.95 -0.58 -9.83
CA ILE A 81 9.71 -1.71 -8.92
C ILE A 81 8.37 -1.54 -8.20
N ARG A 82 8.05 -0.35 -7.69
CA ARG A 82 6.77 -0.06 -7.03
C ARG A 82 5.60 -0.21 -8.01
N GLY A 83 5.77 0.08 -9.30
CA GLY A 83 4.74 -0.17 -10.31
C GLY A 83 4.54 -1.66 -10.63
N GLN A 84 5.63 -2.43 -10.66
CA GLN A 84 5.58 -3.87 -10.94
C GLN A 84 5.11 -4.72 -9.77
N TYR A 85 5.41 -4.30 -8.54
CA TYR A 85 5.19 -5.07 -7.31
C TYR A 85 4.35 -4.35 -6.24
N GLY A 86 3.95 -3.11 -6.50
CA GLY A 86 3.12 -2.33 -5.58
C GLY A 86 1.79 -3.01 -5.34
N LEU A 87 1.32 -2.93 -4.10
CA LEU A 87 -0.04 -3.33 -3.73
C LEU A 87 -1.00 -2.71 -4.75
N VAL A 88 -1.70 -3.58 -5.47
CA VAL A 88 -2.85 -3.30 -6.32
C VAL A 88 -3.63 -2.14 -5.70
N SER A 89 -3.71 -1.03 -6.42
CA SER A 89 -4.43 0.17 -5.98
C SER A 89 -5.80 -0.21 -5.44
N ASP A 90 -6.17 0.49 -4.37
CA ASP A 90 -7.39 0.26 -3.59
C ASP A 90 -8.64 0.19 -4.48
N GLU A 91 -8.64 0.81 -5.66
CA GLU A 91 -9.73 0.77 -6.65
C GLU A 91 -10.02 -0.65 -7.18
N THR A 92 -9.00 -1.46 -7.40
CA THR A 92 -9.18 -2.86 -7.83
C THR A 92 -9.59 -3.74 -6.65
N SER A 93 -9.27 -3.31 -5.44
CA SER A 93 -9.71 -3.89 -4.17
C SER A 93 -11.18 -3.57 -3.91
N GLU A 94 -11.61 -2.31 -4.08
CA GLU A 94 -12.98 -1.84 -3.91
C GLU A 94 -13.93 -2.52 -4.88
N TYR A 95 -13.62 -2.52 -6.18
CA TYR A 95 -14.45 -3.20 -7.17
C TYR A 95 -14.57 -4.71 -6.88
N LYS A 96 -13.46 -5.34 -6.47
CA LYS A 96 -13.44 -6.76 -6.10
C LYS A 96 -14.24 -7.03 -4.82
N LEU A 97 -14.27 -6.08 -3.89
CA LEU A 97 -15.00 -6.15 -2.64
C LEU A 97 -16.51 -5.95 -2.86
N GLU A 98 -16.91 -5.01 -3.72
CA GLU A 98 -18.30 -4.83 -4.16
C GLU A 98 -18.87 -6.09 -4.83
N VAL A 99 -18.08 -6.69 -5.74
CA VAL A 99 -18.45 -7.94 -6.41
C VAL A 99 -18.61 -9.08 -5.40
N GLU A 100 -17.71 -9.21 -4.42
CA GLU A 100 -17.81 -10.27 -3.40
C GLU A 100 -19.02 -10.06 -2.47
N VAL A 101 -19.34 -8.81 -2.11
CA VAL A 101 -20.53 -8.48 -1.32
C VAL A 101 -21.81 -8.86 -2.07
N ALA A 102 -21.91 -8.51 -3.36
CA ALA A 102 -23.05 -8.86 -4.19
C ALA A 102 -23.23 -10.38 -4.30
N LYS A 103 -22.14 -11.12 -4.48
CA LYS A 103 -22.15 -12.59 -4.53
C LYS A 103 -22.67 -13.21 -3.22
N VAL A 104 -22.20 -12.73 -2.07
CA VAL A 104 -22.65 -13.20 -0.75
C VAL A 104 -24.13 -12.92 -0.52
N GLN A 105 -24.65 -11.79 -0.99
CA GLN A 105 -26.08 -11.49 -0.92
C GLN A 105 -26.91 -12.46 -1.79
N LEU A 106 -26.44 -12.74 -3.01
CA LEU A 106 -27.11 -13.66 -3.92
C LEU A 106 -27.16 -15.09 -3.35
N GLU A 107 -26.06 -15.58 -2.77
CA GLU A 107 -26.01 -16.89 -2.10
C GLU A 107 -26.99 -16.99 -0.93
N LYS A 108 -27.19 -15.91 -0.17
CA LYS A 108 -28.17 -15.86 0.93
C LYS A 108 -29.60 -15.97 0.41
N GLU A 109 -29.93 -15.27 -0.67
CA GLU A 109 -31.28 -15.35 -1.26
C GLU A 109 -31.54 -16.72 -1.89
N LEU A 110 -30.55 -17.33 -2.56
CA LEU A 110 -30.66 -18.71 -3.05
C LEU A 110 -30.94 -19.70 -1.92
N ARG A 111 -30.17 -19.64 -0.81
CA ARG A 111 -30.42 -20.49 0.37
C ARG A 111 -31.81 -20.28 0.97
N LYS A 112 -32.34 -19.05 0.92
CA LYS A 112 -33.68 -18.73 1.40
C LYS A 112 -34.76 -19.33 0.50
N GLN A 113 -34.55 -19.34 -0.82
CA GLN A 113 -35.46 -19.98 -1.78
C GLN A 113 -35.42 -21.51 -1.64
N GLU A 114 -34.24 -22.12 -1.51
CA GLU A 114 -34.11 -23.57 -1.28
C GLU A 114 -34.86 -24.03 -0.02
N ARG A 115 -34.77 -23.25 1.07
CA ARG A 115 -35.51 -23.54 2.31
C ARG A 115 -37.03 -23.44 2.12
N LYS A 116 -37.51 -22.56 1.25
CA LYS A 116 -38.94 -22.42 0.93
C LYS A 116 -39.45 -23.53 0.02
N LEU A 117 -38.60 -24.05 -0.87
CA LEU A 117 -38.92 -25.13 -1.82
C LEU A 117 -38.81 -26.53 -1.22
N LYS A 118 -38.20 -26.69 -0.05
CA LYS A 118 -38.12 -27.95 0.72
C LYS A 118 -39.34 -28.20 1.62
N ILE A 119 -40.46 -27.54 1.35
CA ILE A 119 -41.77 -27.81 1.95
C ILE A 119 -42.54 -28.75 1.01
#